data_AF-A0A7Y9N181-F1
#
_entry.id   AF-A0A7Y9N181-F1
#
_cell.length_a   1.000
_cell.length_b   1.000
_cell.length_c   1.000
_cell.angle_alpha   90.00
_cell.angle_beta   90.00
_cell.angle_gamma   90.00
#
_symmetry.space_group_name_H-M   'P 1'
#
loop_
_entity.id
_entity.type
_entity.pdbx_description
1 polymer ?
#
loop_
_entity_poly.entity_id
_entity_poly.type
_entity_poly.pdbx_seq_one_letter_code
_entity_poly.pdbx_strand_id
1 'polypeptide(L)' 'MTPGHVFPARYDGVCAAECGSRIHPGDAVRYDDDDQLRHDQCTPKRSKFDIGPREVVCPDCFCIRPCRCVD' A
#
# COMPACT_ATOMS: atom_id res chain seq x y z
N MET A 1 -12.54 -4.98 8.73
CA MET A 1 -12.44 -3.53 8.96
C MET A 1 -12.64 -2.86 7.61
N THR A 2 -13.39 -1.77 7.48
CA THR A 2 -13.70 -1.17 6.17
C THR A 2 -12.47 -0.40 5.66
N PRO A 3 -11.76 -0.87 4.60
CA PRO A 3 -10.60 -0.17 4.03
C PRO A 3 -11.10 1.09 3.35
N GLY A 4 -11.10 2.21 4.05
CA GLY A 4 -12.18 3.17 3.76
C GLY A 4 -12.18 4.41 4.59
N HIS A 5 -12.23 4.16 5.88
CA HIS A 5 -12.75 5.13 6.80
C HIS A 5 -11.62 5.96 7.37
N VAL A 6 -11.74 7.29 7.21
CA VAL A 6 -10.87 8.25 7.88
C VAL A 6 -11.38 8.46 9.29
N PHE A 7 -10.49 8.36 10.27
CA PHE A 7 -10.81 8.57 11.68
C PHE A 7 -9.69 9.38 12.35
N PRO A 8 -10.01 10.12 13.42
CA PRO A 8 -8.98 10.76 14.23
C PRO A 8 -8.17 9.71 14.99
N ALA A 9 -6.85 9.78 14.87
CA ALA A 9 -5.95 8.93 15.63
C ALA A 9 -6.17 9.12 17.13
N ARG A 10 -6.21 8.02 17.88
CA ARG A 10 -6.38 8.05 19.34
C ARG A 10 -5.04 7.96 20.08
N TYR A 11 -4.03 7.45 19.41
CA TYR A 11 -2.70 7.17 19.96
C TYR A 11 -1.65 7.65 18.97
N ASP A 12 -0.43 7.86 19.47
CA ASP A 12 0.71 8.07 18.60
C ASP A 12 1.02 6.81 17.79
N GLY A 13 1.47 7.02 16.56
CA GLY A 13 1.76 5.94 15.63
C GLY A 13 2.81 6.34 14.61
N VAL A 14 3.23 5.37 13.81
CA VAL A 14 4.12 5.62 12.66
C VAL A 14 3.25 5.60 11.41
N CYS A 15 3.38 6.63 10.58
CA CYS A 15 2.72 6.64 9.29
C CYS A 15 3.36 5.58 8.39
N ALA A 16 2.54 4.65 7.89
CA ALA A 16 2.98 3.62 6.96
C ALA A 16 3.34 4.17 5.56
N ALA A 17 2.79 5.33 5.21
CA ALA A 17 3.26 6.07 4.05
C ALA A 17 4.59 6.75 4.41
N GLU A 18 5.56 6.73 3.49
CA GLU A 18 6.91 7.28 3.66
C GLU A 18 6.93 8.82 3.70
N CYS A 19 6.06 9.44 4.50
CA CYS A 19 5.94 10.88 4.68
C CYS A 19 6.90 11.44 5.73
N GLY A 20 7.57 10.57 6.51
CA GLY A 20 8.57 10.96 7.52
C GLY A 20 8.01 11.50 8.83
N SER A 21 6.72 11.83 8.88
CA SER A 21 6.03 12.30 10.09
C SER A 21 5.39 11.15 10.87
N ARG A 22 5.42 11.25 12.20
CA ARG A 22 4.63 10.38 13.08
C ARG A 22 3.17 10.82 13.09
N ILE A 23 2.29 9.87 13.35
CA ILE A 23 0.87 10.10 13.60
C ILE A 23 0.74 10.56 15.05
N HIS A 24 0.03 11.66 15.29
CA HIS A 24 -0.30 12.13 16.62
C HIS A 24 -1.80 11.96 16.90
N PRO A 25 -2.22 11.88 18.18
CA PRO A 25 -3.63 11.86 18.51
C PRO A 25 -4.33 13.12 17.98
N GLY A 26 -5.43 12.92 17.24
CA GLY A 26 -6.17 13.96 16.53
C GLY A 26 -5.88 14.05 15.03
N ASP A 27 -4.79 13.46 14.54
CA ASP A 27 -4.51 13.41 13.10
C ASP A 27 -5.54 12.55 12.35
N ALA A 28 -5.91 13.00 11.16
CA ALA A 28 -6.79 12.25 10.28
C ALA A 28 -6.04 11.07 9.66
N VAL A 29 -6.41 9.86 10.04
CA VAL A 29 -5.75 8.62 9.63
C VAL A 29 -6.72 7.61 9.05
N ARG A 30 -6.19 6.67 8.28
CA ARG A 30 -6.94 5.57 7.66
C ARG A 30 -6.07 4.32 7.58
N TYR A 31 -6.71 3.16 7.64
CA TYR A 31 -6.06 1.88 7.39
C TYR A 31 -5.90 1.63 5.89
N ASP A 32 -4.74 1.14 5.49
CA ASP A 32 -4.49 0.60 4.16
C ASP A 32 -5.04 -0.82 3.99
N ASP A 33 -4.97 -1.35 2.76
CA ASP A 33 -5.30 -2.73 2.44
C ASP A 33 -4.42 -3.73 3.21
N ASP A 34 -3.19 -3.34 3.59
CA ASP A 34 -2.28 -4.14 4.42
C ASP A 34 -2.53 -4.00 5.94
N ASP A 35 -3.68 -3.43 6.35
CA ASP A 35 -4.03 -3.14 7.76
C ASP A 35 -3.06 -2.16 8.45
N GLN A 36 -2.26 -1.42 7.67
CA GLN A 36 -1.30 -0.44 8.19
C GLN A 36 -1.91 0.95 8.32
N LEU A 37 -1.58 1.66 9.41
CA LEU A 37 -2.09 2.99 9.69
C LEU A 37 -1.31 4.07 8.93
N ARG A 38 -2.00 4.99 8.25
CA ARG A 38 -1.39 6.16 7.59
C ARG A 38 -2.26 7.40 7.74
N HIS A 39 -1.68 8.57 7.51
CA HIS A 39 -2.47 9.79 7.33
C HIS A 39 -3.36 9.70 6.09
N ASP A 40 -4.55 10.31 6.14
CA ASP A 40 -5.49 10.34 5.01
C ASP A 40 -4.88 10.95 3.74
N GLN A 41 -4.11 12.03 3.90
CA GLN A 41 -3.44 12.72 2.80
C GLN A 41 -2.22 11.99 2.25
N CYS A 42 -1.79 10.90 2.88
CA CYS A 42 -0.61 10.18 2.45
C CYS A 42 -0.95 9.02 1.51
N THR A 43 -0.29 8.99 0.36
CA THR A 43 -0.39 7.88 -0.60
C THR A 43 0.25 6.63 -0.01
N PRO A 44 -0.43 5.47 -0.01
CA PRO A 44 0.17 4.24 0.47
C PRO A 44 1.40 3.86 -0.36
N LYS A 45 2.40 3.29 0.30
CA LYS A 45 3.54 2.72 -0.39
C LYS A 45 3.02 1.57 -1.24
N ARG A 46 3.33 1.57 -2.55
CA ARG A 46 2.99 0.43 -3.42
C ARG A 46 3.55 -0.83 -2.79
N SER A 47 2.67 -1.72 -2.38
CA SER A 47 3.05 -3.01 -1.85
C SER A 47 3.78 -3.77 -2.96
N LYS A 48 4.82 -4.55 -2.65
CA LYS A 48 5.52 -5.36 -3.68
C LYS A 48 4.63 -6.45 -4.28
N PHE A 49 3.45 -6.65 -3.69
CA PHE A 49 2.40 -7.54 -4.15
C PHE A 49 1.26 -6.81 -4.88
N ASP A 50 1.31 -5.48 -4.98
CA ASP A 50 0.43 -4.71 -5.86
C ASP A 50 0.92 -4.91 -7.29
N ILE A 51 0.54 -6.06 -7.87
CA ILE A 51 0.79 -6.43 -9.25
C ILE A 51 0.01 -5.43 -10.09
N GLY A 52 0.65 -4.30 -10.41
CA GLY A 52 0.05 -3.30 -11.24
C GLY A 52 -0.24 -3.88 -12.63
N PRO A 53 -1.14 -3.25 -13.43
CA PRO A 53 -1.50 -3.73 -14.77
C PRO A 53 -0.33 -3.81 -15.78
N ARG A 54 0.90 -3.48 -15.36
CA ARG A 54 2.13 -3.58 -16.15
C ARG A 54 2.87 -4.91 -15.96
N GLU A 55 2.42 -5.75 -15.03
CA GLU A 55 3.02 -7.04 -14.71
C GLU A 55 2.10 -8.16 -15.22
N VAL A 56 2.01 -8.29 -16.55
CA VAL A 56 1.33 -9.42 -17.19
C VAL A 56 2.14 -10.68 -16.89
N VAL A 57 1.60 -11.50 -15.99
CA VAL A 57 2.14 -12.80 -15.64
C VAL A 57 1.86 -13.76 -16.80
N CYS A 58 2.89 -14.43 -17.31
CA CYS A 58 2.70 -15.47 -18.32
C CYS A 58 1.86 -16.62 -17.73
N PRO A 59 0.73 -17.03 -18.34
CA PRO A 59 -0.13 -18.09 -17.78
C PRO A 59 0.51 -19.48 -17.82
N ASP A 60 1.62 -19.64 -18.55
CA ASP A 60 2.33 -20.91 -18.70
C ASP A 60 3.45 -21.07 -17.65
N CYS A 61 4.23 -20.02 -17.41
CA CYS A 61 5.43 -20.08 -16.56
C CYS A 61 5.42 -19.14 -15.33
N PHE A 62 4.33 -18.38 -15.16
CA PHE A 62 4.09 -17.48 -14.02
C PHE A 62 5.20 -16.46 -13.71
N CYS A 63 6.06 -16.16 -14.68
CA CYS A 63 7.16 -15.20 -14.53
C CYS A 63 6.75 -13.78 -14.99
N ILE A 64 7.23 -12.76 -14.26
CA ILE A 64 6.92 -11.32 -14.46
C ILE A 64 7.90 -10.63 -15.44
N ARG A 65 8.92 -11.34 -15.95
CA ARG A 65 9.84 -10.82 -16.97
C ARG A 65 9.23 -10.97 -18.38
N PRO A 66 9.53 -10.07 -19.33
CA PRO A 66 9.17 -10.28 -20.72
C PRO A 66 9.83 -11.58 -21.18
N CYS A 67 8.99 -12.57 -21.43
CA CYS A 67 9.38 -13.87 -21.97
C CYS A 67 10.01 -13.61 -23.34
N ARG A 68 11.34 -13.46 -23.42
CA ARG A 68 12.05 -13.97 -24.58
C ARG A 68 12.03 -15.49 -24.44
N CYS A 69 10.88 -16.09 -24.75
CA CYS A 69 10.88 -17.46 -25.22
C CYS A 69 11.73 -17.43 -26.48
N VAL A 70 12.99 -17.82 -26.32
CA VAL A 70 13.86 -18.14 -27.44
C VAL A 70 13.33 -19.46 -27.99
N ASP A 71 12.48 -19.35 -29.00
CA ASP A 71 12.52 -20.30 -30.11
C ASP A 71 13.57 -19.81 -31.09
#